data_AF-P37824-F1
#
_entry.id   AF-P37824-F1
#
_cell.length_a   1.000
_cell.length_b   1.000
_cell.length_c   1.000
_cell.angle_alpha   90.00
_cell.angle_beta   90.00
_cell.angle_gamma   90.00
#
_symmetry.space_group_name_H-M   'P 1'
#
loop_
_entity.id
_entity.type
_entity.pdbx_description
1 polymer ?
#
loop_
_entity_poly.entity_id
_entity_poly.type
_entity_poly.pdbx_seq_one_letter_code
_entity_poly.pdbx_strand_id
1 'polypeptide(L)'
;MKLAYWMYAGPAHIGTLRVASSFKNVHAIMHAPLGDDYFNVMRSMLERERDFTPVTTSIVDRHVLARGSQEKVVENITRKDNEEAPDLITLTPTCTSSILQEDLQIFVNRASISESNNGHSGIDKATSDVILADVNHYRVNELQAADRTLEQIVRFYLEKEKKLNTNTIPTKTKKPSANIIGIFTLGFHNQHDCRELKRLLNNLGIEVNEIIPEGGSVTNLKNLPHAWFNLVPYREIGLMRAVYLEKEFNMPYVAISPLGIIDTAVCIREIEKILNNLSLNGYQSSLPEGHKLTNEELNGLSQKNNEPSLPEEHRQLDGALDSKSQKTYNFENKYIKQQTRFISQAAWFSRSIDCLNLTAKKAVVFGDATHAAGITKILAREMGIKVVCSGTYCKHDADWFREQVVGFCDQILVTDDHTQVGDMIAKLEPSAIFGTQMERHIGR
;
A
#
# COMPACT_ATOMS: atom_id res chain seq x y z
N MET A 1 27.12 -1.68 -22.13
CA MET A 1 26.57 -2.99 -21.70
C MET A 1 27.20 -3.33 -20.34
N LYS A 2 26.49 -4.03 -19.47
CA LYS A 2 27.01 -4.54 -18.19
C LYS A 2 26.93 -6.07 -18.23
N LEU A 3 27.96 -6.77 -17.81
CA LEU A 3 27.92 -8.22 -17.64
C LEU A 3 27.23 -8.52 -16.31
N ALA A 4 26.10 -9.22 -16.33
CA ALA A 4 25.38 -9.63 -15.13
C ALA A 4 24.61 -10.93 -15.41
N TYR A 5 24.56 -11.82 -14.41
CA TYR A 5 23.75 -13.03 -14.44
C TYR A 5 22.71 -13.09 -13.30
N TRP A 6 22.76 -12.13 -12.39
CA TRP A 6 21.79 -11.94 -11.30
C TRP A 6 21.38 -10.48 -11.21
N MET A 7 20.11 -10.24 -10.89
CA MET A 7 19.57 -8.90 -10.62
C MET A 7 18.65 -8.97 -9.41
N TYR A 8 18.77 -8.00 -8.50
CA TYR A 8 17.95 -7.97 -7.27
C TYR A 8 16.54 -7.42 -7.51
N ALA A 9 16.37 -6.51 -8.46
CA ALA A 9 15.08 -5.96 -8.86
C ALA A 9 14.85 -6.23 -10.34
N GLY A 10 13.67 -6.74 -10.69
CA GLY A 10 13.30 -7.07 -12.06
C GLY A 10 13.06 -5.84 -12.96
N PRO A 11 12.71 -6.09 -14.22
CA PRO A 11 12.34 -5.03 -15.15
C PRO A 11 11.01 -4.37 -14.75
N ALA A 12 10.82 -3.13 -15.22
CA ALA A 12 9.72 -2.27 -14.79
C ALA A 12 8.32 -2.88 -14.95
N HIS A 13 8.05 -3.59 -16.05
CA HIS A 13 6.76 -4.25 -16.27
C HIS A 13 6.39 -5.23 -15.15
N ILE A 14 7.35 -5.94 -14.55
CA ILE A 14 7.05 -6.86 -13.43
C ILE A 14 6.41 -6.10 -12.27
N GLY A 15 6.83 -4.86 -12.00
CA GLY A 15 6.21 -3.99 -10.99
C GLY A 15 4.74 -3.69 -11.29
N THR A 16 4.45 -3.30 -12.53
CA THR A 16 3.09 -3.06 -13.02
C THR A 16 2.23 -4.33 -12.91
N LEU A 17 2.76 -5.48 -13.33
CA LEU A 17 2.06 -6.76 -13.29
C LEU A 17 1.77 -7.22 -11.87
N ARG A 18 2.69 -7.00 -10.93
CA ARG A 18 2.46 -7.29 -9.50
C ARG A 18 1.31 -6.46 -8.96
N VAL A 19 1.26 -5.16 -9.26
CA VAL A 19 0.14 -4.29 -8.85
C VAL A 19 -1.17 -4.74 -9.49
N ALA A 20 -1.19 -4.96 -10.81
CA ALA A 20 -2.39 -5.38 -11.53
C ALA A 20 -2.92 -6.73 -10.99
N SER A 21 -2.05 -7.72 -10.80
CA SER A 21 -2.41 -9.05 -10.30
C SER A 21 -2.82 -9.07 -8.82
N SER A 22 -2.51 -8.00 -8.07
CA SER A 22 -2.90 -7.86 -6.66
C SER A 22 -4.34 -7.37 -6.51
N PHE A 23 -4.83 -6.57 -7.45
CA PHE A 23 -6.23 -6.15 -7.48
C PHE A 23 -7.14 -7.27 -7.99
N LYS A 24 -8.38 -7.29 -7.50
CA LYS A 24 -9.44 -8.14 -8.05
C LYS A 24 -9.97 -7.54 -9.34
N ASN A 25 -10.28 -8.41 -10.30
CA ASN A 25 -10.86 -8.05 -11.60
C ASN A 25 -10.04 -7.00 -12.36
N VAL A 26 -8.72 -7.04 -12.25
CA VAL A 26 -7.82 -6.21 -13.06
C VAL A 26 -6.99 -7.12 -13.94
N HIS A 27 -7.00 -6.87 -15.24
CA HIS A 27 -6.27 -7.67 -16.22
C HIS A 27 -5.12 -6.87 -16.83
N ALA A 28 -3.90 -7.39 -16.77
CA ALA A 28 -2.78 -6.75 -17.46
C ALA A 28 -2.59 -7.35 -18.85
N ILE A 29 -2.41 -6.50 -19.86
CA ILE A 29 -2.04 -6.92 -21.20
C ILE A 29 -0.64 -6.42 -21.49
N MET A 30 0.33 -7.31 -21.53
CA MET A 30 1.70 -6.96 -21.88
C MET A 30 1.85 -6.84 -23.39
N HIS A 31 2.31 -5.69 -23.87
CA HIS A 31 2.82 -5.63 -25.23
C HIS A 31 4.26 -6.15 -25.21
N ALA A 32 4.51 -7.39 -25.63
CA ALA A 32 5.79 -8.07 -25.43
C ALA A 32 6.02 -9.21 -26.43
N PRO A 33 7.27 -9.60 -26.72
CA PRO A 33 7.56 -10.85 -27.45
C PRO A 33 7.05 -12.10 -26.73
N LEU A 34 6.95 -13.20 -27.46
CA LEU A 34 6.69 -14.51 -26.86
C LEU A 34 7.84 -14.89 -25.91
N GLY A 35 7.51 -15.25 -24.67
CA GLY A 35 8.48 -15.63 -23.62
C GLY A 35 8.57 -14.63 -22.46
N ASP A 36 8.11 -13.38 -22.63
CA ASP A 36 8.05 -12.38 -21.56
C ASP A 36 6.91 -12.66 -20.56
N ASP A 37 6.08 -13.68 -20.82
CA ASP A 37 5.01 -14.18 -19.95
C ASP A 37 5.49 -15.04 -18.77
N TYR A 38 6.81 -15.13 -18.55
CA TYR A 38 7.41 -15.84 -17.40
C TYR A 38 6.94 -15.30 -16.04
N PHE A 39 6.36 -14.09 -15.98
CA PHE A 39 5.66 -13.58 -14.79
C PHE A 39 4.57 -14.54 -14.30
N ASN A 40 3.83 -15.16 -15.23
CA ASN A 40 2.75 -16.11 -14.88
C ASN A 40 3.33 -17.32 -14.16
N VAL A 41 4.50 -17.82 -14.61
CA VAL A 41 5.21 -18.92 -13.95
C VAL A 41 5.68 -18.49 -12.56
N MET A 42 6.26 -17.29 -12.41
CA MET A 42 6.71 -16.79 -11.11
C MET A 42 5.55 -16.69 -10.10
N ARG A 43 4.43 -16.06 -10.48
CA ARG A 43 3.27 -15.91 -9.60
C ARG A 43 2.68 -17.27 -9.22
N SER A 44 2.38 -18.12 -10.20
CA SER A 44 1.79 -19.43 -9.93
C SER A 44 2.69 -20.33 -9.07
N MET A 45 4.01 -20.30 -9.27
CA MET A 45 4.94 -21.18 -8.53
C MET A 45 5.31 -20.65 -7.15
N LEU A 46 5.57 -19.35 -7.01
CA LEU A 46 6.05 -18.77 -5.76
C LEU A 46 4.91 -18.49 -4.76
N GLU A 47 3.78 -17.97 -5.24
CA GLU A 47 2.59 -17.74 -4.40
C GLU A 47 1.70 -18.99 -4.26
N ARG A 48 1.93 -20.02 -5.09
CA ARG A 48 1.09 -21.22 -5.19
C ARG A 48 -0.38 -20.86 -5.43
N GLU A 49 -0.58 -19.89 -6.33
CA GLU A 49 -1.88 -19.35 -6.69
C GLU A 49 -2.76 -20.44 -7.31
N ARG A 50 -4.04 -20.46 -6.93
CA ARG A 50 -5.00 -21.44 -7.46
C ARG A 50 -5.62 -20.98 -8.77
N ASP A 51 -5.79 -19.68 -8.89
CA ASP A 51 -6.40 -19.04 -10.05
C ASP A 51 -5.35 -18.73 -11.12
N PHE A 52 -5.80 -18.57 -12.36
CA PHE A 52 -4.94 -18.11 -13.43
C PHE A 52 -4.45 -16.68 -13.15
N THR A 53 -3.20 -16.41 -13.51
CA THR A 53 -2.67 -15.05 -13.39
C THR A 53 -3.35 -14.16 -14.45
N PRO A 54 -3.98 -13.02 -14.08
CA PRO A 54 -4.74 -12.16 -14.98
C PRO A 54 -3.80 -11.28 -15.80
N VAL A 55 -2.90 -11.93 -16.54
CA VAL A 55 -1.89 -11.30 -17.39
C VAL A 55 -1.84 -12.03 -18.72
N THR A 56 -2.00 -11.29 -19.80
CA THR A 56 -1.95 -11.81 -21.18
C THR A 56 -0.93 -11.06 -22.00
N THR A 57 -0.20 -11.77 -22.86
CA THR A 57 0.77 -11.14 -23.76
C THR A 57 0.14 -10.85 -25.12
N SER A 58 0.06 -9.57 -25.49
CA SER A 58 -0.13 -9.14 -26.88
C SER A 58 1.19 -9.26 -27.63
N ILE A 59 1.38 -10.43 -28.25
CA ILE A 59 2.66 -10.90 -28.80
C ILE A 59 3.22 -9.92 -29.87
N VAL A 60 4.44 -9.44 -29.64
CA VAL A 60 5.28 -8.75 -30.64
C VAL A 60 6.04 -9.82 -31.43
N ASP A 61 5.58 -10.08 -32.66
CA ASP A 61 6.27 -10.97 -33.59
C ASP A 61 6.84 -10.18 -34.79
N ARG A 62 7.44 -10.88 -35.77
CA ARG A 62 8.06 -10.22 -36.93
C ARG A 62 7.07 -9.42 -37.79
N HIS A 63 5.78 -9.76 -37.77
CA HIS A 63 4.75 -9.01 -38.52
C HIS A 63 4.43 -7.67 -37.85
N VAL A 64 4.52 -7.59 -36.52
CA VAL A 64 4.39 -6.34 -35.78
C VAL A 64 5.46 -5.33 -36.21
N LEU A 65 6.69 -5.79 -36.45
CA LEU A 65 7.77 -4.93 -36.96
C LEU A 65 7.49 -4.36 -38.36
N ALA A 66 6.69 -5.05 -39.18
CA ALA A 66 6.39 -4.67 -40.55
C ALA A 66 5.09 -3.87 -40.70
N ARG A 67 4.07 -4.17 -39.90
CA ARG A 67 2.70 -3.63 -40.03
C ARG A 67 2.27 -2.76 -38.84
N GLY A 68 3.06 -2.72 -37.78
CA GLY A 68 2.67 -2.14 -36.49
C GLY A 68 1.90 -3.13 -35.61
N SER A 69 1.81 -2.82 -34.32
CA SER A 69 1.10 -3.66 -33.33
C SER A 69 -0.35 -3.27 -33.09
N GLN A 70 -0.78 -2.16 -33.68
CA GLN A 70 -2.02 -1.46 -33.34
C GLN A 70 -3.26 -2.37 -33.34
N GLU A 71 -3.51 -3.06 -34.45
CA GLU A 71 -4.70 -3.92 -34.60
C GLU A 71 -4.69 -5.05 -33.55
N LYS A 72 -3.53 -5.69 -33.37
CA LYS A 72 -3.36 -6.82 -32.46
C LYS A 72 -3.54 -6.42 -30.99
N VAL A 73 -3.04 -5.25 -30.60
CA VAL A 73 -3.21 -4.73 -29.23
C VAL A 73 -4.67 -4.42 -28.94
N VAL A 74 -5.35 -3.71 -29.85
CA VAL A 74 -6.78 -3.36 -29.69
C VAL A 74 -7.65 -4.63 -29.70
N GLU A 75 -7.42 -5.57 -30.62
CA GLU A 75 -8.13 -6.85 -30.69
C GLU A 75 -7.95 -7.65 -29.40
N ASN A 76 -6.73 -7.74 -28.85
CA ASN A 76 -6.48 -8.45 -27.61
C ASN A 76 -7.15 -7.78 -26.40
N ILE A 77 -7.19 -6.44 -26.34
CA ILE A 77 -7.92 -5.71 -25.28
C ILE A 77 -9.41 -6.05 -25.36
N THR A 78 -10.05 -5.86 -26.52
CA THR A 78 -11.48 -6.15 -26.72
C THR A 78 -11.80 -7.62 -26.51
N ARG A 79 -10.92 -8.53 -26.93
CA ARG A 79 -11.10 -9.96 -26.68
C ARG A 79 -11.09 -10.27 -25.19
N LYS A 80 -10.17 -9.68 -24.43
CA LYS A 80 -10.06 -9.92 -22.98
C LYS A 80 -11.19 -9.28 -22.18
N ASP A 81 -11.66 -8.10 -22.58
CA ASP A 81 -12.90 -7.52 -22.05
C ASP A 81 -14.10 -8.46 -22.27
N ASN A 82 -14.20 -9.06 -23.45
CA ASN A 82 -15.27 -10.00 -23.75
C ASN A 82 -15.18 -11.31 -22.95
N GLU A 83 -14.00 -11.92 -22.88
CA GLU A 83 -13.76 -13.20 -22.21
C GLU A 83 -13.85 -13.12 -20.68
N GLU A 84 -13.28 -12.09 -20.07
CA GLU A 84 -13.05 -12.04 -18.61
C GLU A 84 -13.82 -10.90 -17.91
N ALA A 85 -14.30 -9.89 -18.65
CA ALA A 85 -15.04 -8.74 -18.14
C ALA A 85 -14.40 -8.08 -16.89
N PRO A 86 -13.11 -7.67 -16.94
CA PRO A 86 -12.45 -7.01 -15.82
C PRO A 86 -13.04 -5.61 -15.54
N ASP A 87 -12.78 -5.08 -14.35
CA ASP A 87 -13.12 -3.68 -14.03
C ASP A 87 -12.09 -2.71 -14.67
N LEU A 88 -10.84 -3.18 -14.85
CA LEU A 88 -9.72 -2.42 -15.43
C LEU A 88 -8.82 -3.33 -16.28
N ILE A 89 -8.44 -2.86 -17.46
CA ILE A 89 -7.37 -3.42 -18.29
C ILE A 89 -6.16 -2.48 -18.24
N THR A 90 -5.00 -3.00 -17.84
CA THR A 90 -3.74 -2.26 -17.82
C THR A 90 -2.84 -2.68 -18.99
N LEU A 91 -2.76 -1.85 -20.03
CA LEU A 91 -1.79 -2.04 -21.10
C LEU A 91 -0.39 -1.79 -20.54
N THR A 92 0.44 -2.82 -20.53
CA THR A 92 1.75 -2.82 -19.90
C THR A 92 2.84 -2.82 -20.98
N PRO A 93 3.59 -1.71 -21.16
CA PRO A 93 4.73 -1.71 -22.07
C PRO A 93 5.80 -2.68 -21.55
N THR A 94 6.66 -3.19 -22.43
CA THR A 94 7.89 -3.93 -22.07
C THR A 94 9.13 -3.21 -22.61
N CYS A 95 10.32 -3.76 -22.34
CA CYS A 95 11.58 -3.24 -22.89
C CYS A 95 11.55 -3.21 -24.42
N THR A 96 10.95 -4.22 -25.05
CA THR A 96 10.78 -4.29 -26.51
C THR A 96 9.85 -3.18 -27.00
N SER A 97 8.69 -3.02 -26.36
CA SER A 97 7.69 -2.01 -26.74
C SER A 97 8.19 -0.58 -26.59
N SER A 98 9.05 -0.34 -25.60
CA SER A 98 9.70 0.96 -25.42
C SER A 98 10.66 1.32 -26.56
N ILE A 99 11.20 0.33 -27.29
CA ILE A 99 12.08 0.57 -28.45
C ILE A 99 11.28 0.78 -29.73
N LEU A 100 10.11 0.16 -29.88
CA LEU A 100 9.24 0.34 -31.04
C LEU A 100 8.70 1.77 -31.16
N GLN A 101 8.62 2.49 -30.04
CA GLN A 101 8.15 3.89 -29.97
C GLN A 101 6.77 4.11 -30.62
N GLU A 102 5.93 3.07 -30.63
CA GLU A 102 4.55 3.19 -31.04
C GLU A 102 3.75 3.98 -30.00
N ASP A 103 2.74 4.72 -30.46
CA ASP A 103 1.86 5.46 -29.58
C ASP A 103 0.82 4.53 -28.96
N LEU A 104 1.23 3.83 -27.91
CA LEU A 104 0.37 2.91 -27.15
C LEU A 104 -0.84 3.64 -26.53
N GLN A 105 -0.75 4.95 -26.30
CA GLN A 105 -1.85 5.73 -25.75
C GLN A 105 -2.99 5.84 -26.78
N ILE A 106 -2.68 5.96 -28.07
CA ILE A 106 -3.69 5.88 -29.13
C ILE A 106 -4.40 4.52 -29.11
N PHE A 107 -3.70 3.42 -28.81
CA PHE A 107 -4.30 2.09 -28.80
C PHE A 107 -5.28 1.93 -27.64
N VAL A 108 -4.90 2.43 -26.45
CA VAL A 108 -5.80 2.51 -25.28
C VAL A 108 -7.03 3.34 -25.62
N ASN A 109 -6.86 4.54 -26.17
CA ASN A 109 -7.98 5.42 -26.52
C ASN A 109 -8.92 4.76 -27.53
N ARG A 110 -8.39 4.06 -28.54
CA ARG A 110 -9.21 3.32 -29.52
C ARG A 110 -9.97 2.17 -28.88
N ALA A 111 -9.32 1.37 -28.05
CA ALA A 111 -9.95 0.25 -27.36
C ALA A 111 -11.13 0.71 -26.48
N SER A 112 -10.96 1.83 -25.75
CA SER A 112 -12.04 2.44 -24.96
C SER A 112 -13.21 2.97 -25.79
N ILE A 113 -13.01 3.31 -27.08
CA ILE A 113 -14.07 3.82 -27.97
C ILE A 113 -14.78 2.68 -28.71
N SER A 114 -14.06 1.66 -29.17
CA SER A 114 -14.61 0.57 -29.98
C SER A 114 -15.75 -0.18 -29.30
N GLU A 115 -15.80 -0.18 -27.97
CA GLU A 115 -16.85 -0.82 -27.19
C GLU A 115 -18.14 0.02 -27.13
N SER A 116 -18.05 1.34 -27.29
CA SER A 116 -19.24 2.21 -27.31
C SER A 116 -20.07 2.06 -28.59
N ASN A 117 -19.46 1.63 -29.69
CA ASN A 117 -20.14 1.52 -31.00
C ASN A 117 -20.73 0.13 -31.30
N ASN A 118 -20.40 -0.91 -30.54
CA ASN A 118 -20.85 -2.29 -30.77
C ASN A 118 -22.10 -2.71 -29.96
N GLY A 119 -22.85 -1.75 -29.42
CA GLY A 119 -24.05 -1.96 -28.57
C GLY A 119 -25.30 -2.58 -29.21
N HIS A 120 -25.16 -3.54 -30.14
CA HIS A 120 -26.29 -4.25 -30.77
C HIS A 120 -26.74 -5.53 -30.03
N SER A 121 -26.22 -5.81 -28.82
CA SER A 121 -26.77 -6.86 -27.94
C SER A 121 -27.17 -6.27 -26.60
N GLY A 122 -28.48 -6.27 -26.30
CA GLY A 122 -29.09 -5.66 -25.11
C GLY A 122 -28.77 -6.33 -23.78
N ILE A 123 -27.50 -6.40 -23.42
CA ILE A 123 -27.02 -6.72 -22.07
C ILE A 123 -26.14 -5.54 -21.66
N ASP A 124 -26.55 -4.84 -20.60
CA ASP A 124 -25.81 -3.74 -19.96
C ASP A 124 -24.47 -4.25 -19.39
N LYS A 125 -23.52 -4.61 -20.25
CA LYS A 125 -22.18 -4.99 -19.83
C LYS A 125 -21.40 -3.70 -19.59
N ALA A 126 -21.11 -3.40 -18.32
CA ALA A 126 -20.22 -2.31 -17.96
C ALA A 126 -18.85 -2.58 -18.61
N THR A 127 -18.45 -1.70 -19.51
CA THR A 127 -17.20 -1.79 -20.27
C THR A 127 -16.00 -1.58 -19.34
N SER A 128 -14.95 -2.39 -19.49
CA SER A 128 -13.69 -2.24 -18.73
C SER A 128 -13.11 -0.84 -18.90
N ASP A 129 -12.60 -0.25 -17.83
CA ASP A 129 -11.69 0.89 -17.98
C ASP A 129 -10.36 0.41 -18.59
N VAL A 130 -9.71 1.23 -19.43
CA VAL A 130 -8.40 0.86 -20.02
C VAL A 130 -7.39 1.97 -19.72
N ILE A 131 -6.23 1.60 -19.17
CA ILE A 131 -5.13 2.53 -18.92
C ILE A 131 -3.81 1.99 -19.48
N LEU A 132 -2.93 2.89 -19.92
CA LEU A 132 -1.54 2.57 -20.23
C LEU A 132 -0.70 2.75 -18.95
N ALA A 133 0.04 1.72 -18.54
CA ALA A 133 0.96 1.86 -17.42
C ALA A 133 2.06 2.87 -17.77
N ASP A 134 2.12 3.96 -17.00
CA ASP A 134 3.04 5.08 -17.21
C ASP A 134 4.43 4.73 -16.67
N VAL A 135 5.10 3.82 -17.39
CA VAL A 135 6.35 3.19 -16.95
C VAL A 135 7.36 3.17 -18.10
N ASN A 136 8.59 3.60 -17.82
CA ASN A 136 9.70 3.58 -18.77
C ASN A 136 10.78 2.58 -18.33
N HIS A 137 10.95 1.51 -19.11
CA HIS A 137 11.84 0.37 -18.84
C HIS A 137 13.30 0.75 -18.57
N TYR A 138 13.78 1.84 -19.17
CA TYR A 138 15.18 2.25 -19.06
C TYR A 138 15.40 3.31 -17.98
N ARG A 139 14.35 3.71 -17.24
CA ARG A 139 14.40 4.76 -16.23
C ARG A 139 13.99 4.31 -14.83
N VAL A 140 13.15 3.29 -14.73
CA VAL A 140 12.64 2.76 -13.46
C VAL A 140 12.80 1.25 -13.41
N ASN A 141 13.01 0.72 -12.20
CA ASN A 141 13.01 -0.72 -11.96
C ASN A 141 11.61 -1.22 -11.56
N GLU A 142 11.50 -2.52 -11.25
CA GLU A 142 10.28 -3.16 -10.75
C GLU A 142 9.59 -2.39 -9.60
N LEU A 143 10.34 -1.99 -8.57
CA LEU A 143 9.77 -1.38 -7.36
C LEU A 143 9.21 0.02 -7.64
N GLN A 144 9.98 0.86 -8.33
CA GLN A 144 9.55 2.21 -8.73
C GLN A 144 8.36 2.16 -9.68
N ALA A 145 8.33 1.18 -10.60
CA ALA A 145 7.21 0.97 -11.49
C ALA A 145 5.95 0.51 -10.75
N ALA A 146 6.09 -0.35 -9.73
CA ALA A 146 4.98 -0.76 -8.88
C ALA A 146 4.38 0.44 -8.12
N ASP A 147 5.20 1.26 -7.46
CA ASP A 147 4.70 2.44 -6.73
C ASP A 147 3.98 3.43 -7.65
N ARG A 148 4.57 3.72 -8.82
CA ARG A 148 3.97 4.60 -9.84
C ARG A 148 2.67 4.02 -10.41
N THR A 149 2.62 2.71 -10.70
CA THR A 149 1.42 2.05 -11.23
C THR A 149 0.28 2.10 -10.21
N LEU A 150 0.58 1.84 -8.93
CA LEU A 150 -0.41 1.91 -7.86
C LEU A 150 -0.96 3.34 -7.71
N GLU A 151 -0.08 4.35 -7.72
CA GLU A 151 -0.51 5.75 -7.65
C GLU A 151 -1.37 6.13 -8.86
N GLN A 152 -0.99 5.72 -10.07
CA GLN A 152 -1.70 5.99 -11.32
C GLN A 152 -3.12 5.39 -11.32
N ILE A 153 -3.28 4.12 -10.95
CA ILE A 153 -4.59 3.45 -10.90
C ILE A 153 -5.51 4.21 -9.94
N VAL A 154 -5.03 4.52 -8.74
CA VAL A 154 -5.87 5.20 -7.75
C VAL A 154 -6.18 6.63 -8.14
N ARG A 155 -5.22 7.37 -8.72
CA ARG A 155 -5.47 8.72 -9.26
C ARG A 155 -6.57 8.67 -10.32
N PHE A 156 -6.48 7.72 -11.25
CA PHE A 156 -7.47 7.55 -12.31
C PHE A 156 -8.90 7.35 -11.76
N TYR A 157 -9.09 6.41 -10.82
CA TYR A 157 -10.42 6.15 -10.25
C TYR A 157 -10.94 7.28 -9.36
N LEU A 158 -10.08 7.98 -8.61
CA LEU A 158 -10.51 9.14 -7.82
C LEU A 158 -10.86 10.34 -8.69
N GLU A 159 -10.14 10.57 -9.79
CA GLU A 159 -10.49 11.61 -10.77
C GLU A 159 -11.79 11.27 -11.51
N LYS A 160 -12.01 9.99 -11.84
CA LYS A 160 -13.27 9.50 -12.42
C LYS A 160 -14.44 9.76 -11.47
N GLU A 161 -14.28 9.44 -10.19
CA GLU A 161 -15.30 9.69 -9.16
C GLU A 161 -15.58 11.19 -8.97
N LYS A 162 -14.54 12.03 -8.91
CA LYS A 162 -14.67 13.50 -8.81
C LYS A 162 -15.48 14.10 -9.98
N LYS A 163 -15.37 13.52 -11.18
CA LYS A 163 -16.13 13.96 -12.37
C LYS A 163 -17.60 13.53 -12.33
N LEU A 164 -17.90 12.35 -11.77
CA LEU A 164 -19.26 11.82 -11.66
C LEU A 164 -20.04 12.48 -10.53
N ASN A 165 -19.41 12.64 -9.36
CA ASN A 165 -20.03 13.18 -8.15
C ASN A 165 -19.47 14.58 -7.88
N THR A 166 -20.03 15.58 -8.57
CA THR A 166 -19.62 16.98 -8.43
C THR A 166 -19.73 17.46 -6.98
N ASN A 167 -18.58 17.78 -6.36
CA ASN A 167 -18.38 18.58 -5.15
C ASN A 167 -18.81 18.03 -3.77
N THR A 168 -19.05 16.73 -3.60
CA THR A 168 -19.19 16.18 -2.23
C THR A 168 -17.82 15.87 -1.62
N ILE A 169 -17.46 16.62 -0.58
CA ILE A 169 -16.31 16.29 0.27
C ILE A 169 -16.58 14.91 0.88
N PRO A 170 -15.68 13.91 0.72
CA PRO A 170 -15.87 12.58 1.28
C PRO A 170 -16.04 12.65 2.79
N THR A 171 -17.11 12.05 3.31
CA THR A 171 -17.37 12.04 4.75
C THR A 171 -16.49 11.00 5.43
N LYS A 172 -15.81 11.37 6.51
CA LYS A 172 -14.97 10.43 7.25
C LYS A 172 -15.82 9.37 7.94
N THR A 173 -15.27 8.17 8.12
CA THR A 173 -15.94 7.11 8.89
C THR A 173 -16.23 7.54 10.32
N LYS A 174 -17.33 7.03 10.90
CA LYS A 174 -17.76 7.37 12.28
C LYS A 174 -16.73 6.98 13.35
N LYS A 175 -16.05 5.85 13.15
CA LYS A 175 -14.94 5.40 13.99
C LYS A 175 -13.61 5.68 13.30
N PRO A 176 -12.50 5.79 14.05
CA PRO A 176 -11.16 5.87 13.46
C PRO A 176 -10.93 4.71 12.50
N SER A 177 -10.52 5.04 11.28
CA SER A 177 -10.21 4.03 10.27
C SER A 177 -8.96 4.38 9.47
N ALA A 178 -8.29 3.35 8.95
CA ALA A 178 -7.06 3.51 8.18
C ALA A 178 -7.12 2.72 6.87
N ASN A 179 -6.53 3.27 5.81
CA ASN A 179 -6.18 2.48 4.64
C ASN A 179 -4.80 1.85 4.84
N ILE A 180 -4.60 0.59 4.42
CA ILE A 180 -3.27 -0.02 4.36
C ILE A 180 -2.83 -0.03 2.89
N ILE A 181 -1.73 0.65 2.59
CA ILE A 181 -1.27 0.90 1.21
C ILE A 181 0.11 0.29 1.01
N GLY A 182 0.26 -0.58 0.01
CA GLY A 182 1.55 -1.15 -0.40
C GLY A 182 1.67 -2.67 -0.25
N ILE A 183 0.61 -3.37 0.15
CA ILE A 183 0.59 -4.83 0.21
C ILE A 183 0.26 -5.34 -1.20
N PHE A 184 1.11 -6.20 -1.76
CA PHE A 184 1.01 -6.66 -3.15
C PHE A 184 1.60 -8.07 -3.35
N THR A 185 1.17 -8.74 -4.41
CA THR A 185 1.63 -10.07 -4.86
C THR A 185 3.15 -10.12 -5.07
N LEU A 186 3.76 -11.27 -4.81
CA LEU A 186 5.21 -11.52 -4.85
C LEU A 186 6.02 -10.63 -3.90
N GLY A 187 5.38 -9.98 -2.92
CA GLY A 187 6.08 -9.23 -1.89
C GLY A 187 6.42 -10.09 -0.69
N PHE A 188 7.60 -9.82 -0.10
CA PHE A 188 8.16 -10.65 0.94
C PHE A 188 7.25 -10.66 2.19
N HIS A 189 6.62 -11.82 2.46
CA HIS A 189 5.73 -12.03 3.60
C HIS A 189 4.47 -11.12 3.66
N ASN A 190 4.14 -10.40 2.60
CA ASN A 190 3.05 -9.43 2.53
C ASN A 190 1.69 -9.97 3.01
N GLN A 191 1.33 -11.21 2.66
CA GLN A 191 0.06 -11.81 3.12
C GLN A 191 0.02 -11.98 4.65
N HIS A 192 1.16 -12.28 5.26
CA HIS A 192 1.27 -12.47 6.70
C HIS A 192 1.30 -11.12 7.43
N ASP A 193 2.07 -10.18 6.90
CA ASP A 193 2.11 -8.81 7.39
C ASP A 193 0.74 -8.14 7.30
N CYS A 194 -0.01 -8.34 6.21
CA CYS A 194 -1.38 -7.88 6.06
C CYS A 194 -2.29 -8.34 7.22
N ARG A 195 -2.20 -9.62 7.59
CA ARG A 195 -2.98 -10.18 8.73
C ARG A 195 -2.55 -9.55 10.05
N GLU A 196 -1.25 -9.35 10.23
CA GLU A 196 -0.70 -8.78 11.45
C GLU A 196 -1.03 -7.28 11.60
N LEU A 197 -0.97 -6.51 10.52
CA LEU A 197 -1.36 -5.10 10.49
C LEU A 197 -2.86 -4.93 10.76
N LYS A 198 -3.72 -5.78 10.18
CA LYS A 198 -5.16 -5.83 10.53
C LYS A 198 -5.36 -6.09 12.02
N ARG A 199 -4.66 -7.09 12.58
CA ARG A 199 -4.73 -7.43 14.01
C ARG A 199 -4.27 -6.26 14.88
N LEU A 200 -3.16 -5.63 14.53
CA LEU A 200 -2.60 -4.46 15.21
C LEU A 200 -3.62 -3.31 15.25
N LEU A 201 -4.14 -2.90 14.09
CA LEU A 201 -5.11 -1.80 14.01
C LEU A 201 -6.40 -2.11 14.77
N ASN A 202 -6.94 -3.32 14.64
CA ASN A 202 -8.15 -3.73 15.37
C ASN A 202 -7.94 -3.68 16.89
N ASN A 203 -6.78 -4.11 17.40
CA ASN A 203 -6.48 -4.03 18.83
C ASN A 203 -6.35 -2.59 19.34
N LEU A 204 -5.95 -1.64 18.48
CA LEU A 204 -5.92 -0.21 18.78
C LEU A 204 -7.31 0.45 18.69
N GLY A 205 -8.33 -0.30 18.25
CA GLY A 205 -9.69 0.20 18.02
C GLY A 205 -9.84 1.02 16.73
N ILE A 206 -8.97 0.76 15.75
CA ILE A 206 -8.96 1.40 14.43
C ILE A 206 -9.47 0.38 13.41
N GLU A 207 -10.52 0.74 12.69
CA GLU A 207 -11.09 -0.12 11.64
C GLU A 207 -10.25 -0.02 10.36
N VAL A 208 -10.09 -1.12 9.63
CA VAL A 208 -9.43 -1.07 8.31
C VAL A 208 -10.47 -0.69 7.27
N ASN A 209 -10.25 0.45 6.60
CA ASN A 209 -11.16 0.97 5.58
C ASN A 209 -10.95 0.24 4.26
N GLU A 210 -9.77 0.37 3.66
CA GLU A 210 -9.40 -0.33 2.43
C GLU A 210 -7.95 -0.84 2.51
N ILE A 211 -7.66 -1.90 1.76
CA ILE A 211 -6.30 -2.43 1.59
C ILE A 211 -5.99 -2.47 0.11
N ILE A 212 -4.89 -1.85 -0.28
CA ILE A 212 -4.51 -1.76 -1.69
C ILE A 212 -3.01 -2.03 -1.91
N PRO A 213 -2.65 -2.66 -3.03
CA PRO A 213 -3.54 -3.28 -4.03
C PRO A 213 -4.11 -4.66 -3.62
N GLU A 214 -3.43 -5.43 -2.78
CA GLU A 214 -3.74 -6.85 -2.49
C GLU A 214 -5.20 -7.08 -2.02
N GLY A 215 -5.97 -7.76 -2.85
CA GLY A 215 -7.36 -8.14 -2.59
C GLY A 215 -8.38 -7.00 -2.71
N GLY A 216 -7.94 -5.77 -3.00
CA GLY A 216 -8.79 -4.62 -3.24
C GLY A 216 -9.50 -4.71 -4.59
N SER A 217 -10.67 -4.07 -4.72
CA SER A 217 -11.31 -3.83 -6.02
C SER A 217 -11.11 -2.38 -6.41
N VAL A 218 -10.88 -2.12 -7.70
CA VAL A 218 -10.75 -0.75 -8.22
C VAL A 218 -12.02 0.08 -8.03
N THR A 219 -13.19 -0.56 -7.98
CA THR A 219 -14.49 0.09 -7.71
C THR A 219 -14.60 0.65 -6.30
N ASN A 220 -13.83 0.10 -5.35
CA ASN A 220 -13.78 0.55 -3.96
C ASN A 220 -12.79 1.70 -3.74
N LEU A 221 -11.98 2.08 -4.72
CA LEU A 221 -10.95 3.12 -4.56
C LEU A 221 -11.55 4.48 -4.18
N LYS A 222 -12.81 4.75 -4.56
CA LYS A 222 -13.59 5.91 -4.10
C LYS A 222 -13.78 5.97 -2.58
N ASN A 223 -13.64 4.85 -1.87
CA ASN A 223 -13.74 4.79 -0.42
C ASN A 223 -12.47 5.25 0.29
N LEU A 224 -11.31 5.31 -0.39
CA LEU A 224 -10.03 5.67 0.24
C LEU A 224 -10.11 7.00 1.02
N PRO A 225 -10.71 8.09 0.49
CA PRO A 225 -10.78 9.36 1.21
C PRO A 225 -11.64 9.35 2.49
N HIS A 226 -12.46 8.31 2.71
CA HIS A 226 -13.30 8.18 3.90
C HIS A 226 -12.48 7.76 5.14
N ALA A 227 -11.29 7.18 4.94
CA ALA A 227 -10.39 6.84 6.04
C ALA A 227 -9.82 8.08 6.74
N TRP A 228 -9.44 7.93 8.02
CA TRP A 228 -8.85 9.01 8.80
C TRP A 228 -7.38 9.24 8.41
N PHE A 229 -6.65 8.17 8.12
CA PHE A 229 -5.24 8.22 7.73
C PHE A 229 -4.84 7.01 6.87
N ASN A 230 -3.63 7.03 6.33
CA ASN A 230 -3.06 5.93 5.54
C ASN A 230 -1.86 5.30 6.28
N LEU A 231 -1.75 3.99 6.28
CA LEU A 231 -0.60 3.24 6.79
C LEU A 231 0.18 2.63 5.63
N VAL A 232 1.45 3.00 5.49
CA VAL A 232 2.36 2.54 4.43
C VAL A 232 3.48 1.71 5.07
N PRO A 233 3.34 0.37 5.11
CA PRO A 233 4.31 -0.49 5.80
C PRO A 233 5.64 -0.65 5.05
N TYR A 234 5.69 -0.43 3.73
CA TYR A 234 6.88 -0.63 2.90
C TYR A 234 7.33 0.68 2.26
N ARG A 235 8.64 0.94 2.23
CA ARG A 235 9.21 2.18 1.68
C ARG A 235 9.09 2.21 0.17
N GLU A 236 9.27 1.04 -0.44
CA GLU A 236 9.40 0.85 -1.89
C GLU A 236 8.07 0.95 -2.63
N ILE A 237 6.94 0.81 -1.94
CA ILE A 237 5.61 0.80 -2.55
C ILE A 237 4.54 1.43 -1.64
N GLY A 238 3.71 2.29 -2.21
CA GLY A 238 2.58 2.95 -1.55
C GLY A 238 2.87 4.37 -1.10
N LEU A 239 4.14 4.79 -1.04
CA LEU A 239 4.51 6.13 -0.58
C LEU A 239 4.06 7.21 -1.58
N MET A 240 4.28 7.04 -2.89
CA MET A 240 3.79 7.99 -3.90
C MET A 240 2.27 8.19 -3.77
N ARG A 241 1.55 7.08 -3.54
CA ARG A 241 0.10 7.09 -3.35
C ARG A 241 -0.32 7.83 -2.07
N ALA A 242 0.37 7.61 -0.96
CA ALA A 242 0.08 8.28 0.30
C ALA A 242 0.33 9.79 0.21
N VAL A 243 1.43 10.22 -0.44
CA VAL A 243 1.73 11.63 -0.69
C VAL A 243 0.67 12.28 -1.58
N TYR A 244 0.16 11.58 -2.60
CA TYR A 244 -0.98 12.07 -3.38
C TYR A 244 -2.22 12.27 -2.50
N LEU A 245 -2.57 11.29 -1.65
CA LEU A 245 -3.75 11.39 -0.77
C LEU A 245 -3.63 12.51 0.26
N GLU A 246 -2.42 12.76 0.76
CA GLU A 246 -2.14 13.88 1.63
C GLU A 246 -2.40 15.21 0.91
N LYS A 247 -1.85 15.40 -0.29
CA LYS A 247 -2.03 16.62 -1.08
C LYS A 247 -3.47 16.88 -1.51
N GLU A 248 -4.18 15.84 -1.95
CA GLU A 248 -5.51 15.98 -2.55
C GLU A 248 -6.66 15.95 -1.54
N PHE A 249 -6.49 15.23 -0.42
CA PHE A 249 -7.57 14.99 0.55
C PHE A 249 -7.18 15.31 2.00
N ASN A 250 -6.02 15.95 2.22
CA ASN A 250 -5.46 16.25 3.55
C ASN A 250 -5.42 15.01 4.46
N MET A 251 -5.13 13.84 3.87
CA MET A 251 -5.03 12.59 4.61
C MET A 251 -3.61 12.37 5.12
N PRO A 252 -3.37 12.43 6.43
CA PRO A 252 -2.06 12.10 6.97
C PRO A 252 -1.74 10.62 6.70
N TYR A 253 -0.45 10.30 6.67
CA TYR A 253 0.02 8.94 6.54
C TYR A 253 1.12 8.61 7.55
N VAL A 254 1.27 7.32 7.85
CA VAL A 254 2.34 6.75 8.67
C VAL A 254 3.17 5.87 7.76
N ALA A 255 4.44 6.25 7.55
CA ALA A 255 5.38 5.53 6.68
C ALA A 255 6.50 4.82 7.48
N ILE A 256 6.35 4.71 8.80
CA ILE A 256 7.26 3.94 9.65
C ILE A 256 6.84 2.48 9.63
N SER A 257 7.66 1.65 8.99
CA SER A 257 7.49 0.18 8.96
C SER A 257 7.51 -0.39 10.38
N PRO A 258 6.45 -1.09 10.85
CA PRO A 258 6.41 -1.70 12.17
C PRO A 258 7.22 -3.00 12.21
N LEU A 259 8.54 -2.90 12.01
CA LEU A 259 9.48 -4.02 12.02
C LEU A 259 10.35 -3.95 13.28
N GLY A 260 10.22 -4.94 14.16
CA GLY A 260 10.88 -4.93 15.48
C GLY A 260 10.05 -4.24 16.55
N ILE A 261 10.44 -4.39 17.81
CA ILE A 261 9.66 -3.87 18.95
C ILE A 261 9.67 -2.34 18.94
N ILE A 262 10.85 -1.75 18.70
CA ILE A 262 11.03 -0.32 18.85
C ILE A 262 10.30 0.42 17.73
N ASP A 263 10.49 0.03 16.47
CA ASP A 263 9.86 0.72 15.35
C ASP A 263 8.35 0.47 15.30
N THR A 264 7.87 -0.70 15.74
CA THR A 264 6.43 -0.92 15.98
C THR A 264 5.89 0.08 17.01
N ALA A 265 6.59 0.30 18.12
CA ALA A 265 6.17 1.28 19.11
C ALA A 265 6.20 2.72 18.57
N VAL A 266 7.19 3.08 17.73
CA VAL A 266 7.26 4.40 17.08
C VAL A 266 6.09 4.57 16.10
N CYS A 267 5.79 3.57 15.27
CA CYS A 267 4.64 3.55 14.37
C CYS A 267 3.32 3.79 15.13
N ILE A 268 3.10 3.08 16.25
CA ILE A 268 1.89 3.25 17.08
C ILE A 268 1.81 4.67 17.68
N ARG A 269 2.94 5.24 18.13
CA ARG A 269 2.97 6.62 18.65
C ARG A 269 2.66 7.66 17.58
N GLU A 270 3.08 7.42 16.34
CA GLU A 270 2.75 8.29 15.21
C GLU A 270 1.25 8.22 14.89
N ILE A 271 0.67 7.01 14.90
CA ILE A 271 -0.79 6.81 14.79
C ILE A 271 -1.51 7.56 15.91
N GLU A 272 -1.06 7.43 17.16
CA GLU A 272 -1.63 8.14 18.32
C GLU A 272 -1.65 9.66 18.11
N LYS A 273 -0.54 10.23 17.65
CA LYS A 273 -0.40 11.66 17.36
C LYS A 273 -1.39 12.11 16.29
N ILE A 274 -1.52 11.34 15.20
CA ILE A 274 -2.47 11.64 14.12
C ILE A 274 -3.91 11.63 14.64
N LEU A 275 -4.32 10.60 15.38
CA LEU A 275 -5.68 10.48 15.89
C LEU A 275 -6.04 11.59 16.88
N ASN A 276 -5.11 11.98 17.75
CA ASN A 276 -5.29 13.08 18.68
C ASN A 276 -5.41 14.42 17.94
N ASN A 277 -4.58 14.68 16.93
CA ASN A 277 -4.67 15.90 16.12
C ASN A 277 -6.00 16.00 15.37
N LEU A 278 -6.47 14.89 14.77
CA LEU A 278 -7.76 14.86 14.06
C LEU A 278 -8.96 15.06 15.01
N SER A 279 -8.85 14.55 16.24
CA SER A 279 -9.88 14.71 17.27
C SER A 279 -9.94 16.13 17.82
N LEU A 280 -8.79 16.81 17.95
CA LEU A 280 -8.69 18.21 18.38
C LEU A 280 -9.27 19.17 17.34
N ASN A 281 -9.07 18.89 16.05
CA ASN A 281 -9.54 19.73 14.95
C ASN A 281 -11.05 19.61 14.68
N GLY A 282 -11.82 19.00 15.58
CA GLY A 282 -13.28 19.06 15.54
C GLY A 282 -13.93 18.33 14.37
N TYR A 283 -13.31 17.26 13.84
CA TYR A 283 -13.97 16.33 12.91
C TYR A 283 -15.06 15.53 13.67
N GLN A 284 -16.14 16.20 14.06
CA GLN A 284 -17.39 15.58 14.45
C GLN A 284 -18.27 15.50 13.22
N SER A 285 -18.66 14.28 12.87
CA SER A 285 -19.67 13.95 11.86
C SER A 285 -20.82 14.95 11.84
N SER A 286 -21.07 15.60 10.71
CA SER A 286 -22.36 16.21 10.42
C SER A 286 -23.40 15.10 10.35
N LEU A 287 -24.10 14.84 11.44
CA LEU A 287 -25.41 14.18 11.39
C LEU A 287 -26.38 15.19 10.73
N PRO A 288 -27.25 14.77 9.81
CA PRO A 288 -28.33 15.66 9.38
C PRO A 288 -29.22 15.90 10.59
N GLU A 289 -29.28 17.15 11.08
CA GLU A 289 -30.29 17.52 12.06
C GLU A 289 -31.67 17.28 11.42
N GLY A 290 -32.44 16.39 12.05
CA GLY A 290 -33.82 16.14 11.69
C GLY A 290 -34.60 17.44 11.68
N HIS A 291 -35.48 17.58 10.68
CA HIS A 291 -36.50 18.61 10.57
C HIS A 291 -37.03 19.01 11.96
N LYS A 292 -36.68 20.22 12.40
CA LYS A 292 -37.42 20.93 13.44
C LYS A 292 -38.78 21.28 12.84
N LEU A 293 -39.79 20.48 13.17
CA LEU A 293 -41.19 20.86 13.04
C LEU A 293 -41.37 22.16 13.83
N THR A 294 -41.91 23.18 13.16
CA THR A 294 -42.18 24.50 13.73
C THR A 294 -43.27 24.39 14.79
N ASN A 295 -43.13 25.16 15.87
CA ASN A 295 -44.07 25.25 17.01
C ASN A 295 -45.47 25.78 16.65
N GLU A 296 -45.80 25.88 15.36
CA GLU A 296 -47.11 26.29 14.85
C GLU A 296 -48.03 25.10 14.50
N GLU A 297 -47.49 23.88 14.39
CA GLU A 297 -48.29 22.67 14.12
C GLU A 297 -48.73 21.91 15.39
N LEU A 298 -48.22 22.30 16.57
CA LEU A 298 -48.50 21.67 17.86
C LEU A 298 -49.59 22.38 18.70
N ASN A 299 -50.16 23.48 18.22
CA ASN A 299 -51.10 24.33 18.98
C ASN A 299 -52.56 24.27 18.52
N GLY A 300 -52.99 23.17 17.92
CA GLY A 300 -54.40 22.93 17.59
C GLY A 300 -54.90 21.64 18.22
N LEU A 301 -55.38 21.70 19.47
CA LEU A 301 -56.33 20.79 20.16
C LEU A 301 -56.09 20.83 21.69
N SER A 302 -56.20 22.01 22.30
CA SER A 302 -56.52 22.11 23.73
C SER A 302 -58.03 22.10 23.89
N GLN A 303 -58.59 21.09 24.58
CA GLN A 303 -59.77 21.29 25.41
C GLN A 303 -59.92 20.19 26.48
N LYS A 304 -59.90 20.67 27.74
CA LYS A 304 -60.78 20.34 28.86
C LYS A 304 -60.32 19.36 29.97
N ASN A 305 -60.16 20.01 31.14
CA ASN A 305 -60.62 19.65 32.50
C ASN A 305 -59.54 19.10 33.45
N ASN A 306 -59.04 19.93 34.39
CA ASN A 306 -59.53 20.16 35.78
C ASN A 306 -58.99 19.06 36.72
N GLU A 307 -58.34 19.27 37.88
CA GLU A 307 -58.19 20.39 38.83
C GLU A 307 -57.17 19.93 39.96
N PRO A 308 -56.87 20.63 41.08
CA PRO A 308 -55.60 21.37 41.27
C PRO A 308 -54.78 21.09 42.57
N SER A 309 -53.64 21.84 42.69
CA SER A 309 -52.98 22.46 43.89
C SER A 309 -52.21 21.60 44.93
N LEU A 310 -51.10 21.98 45.60
CA LEU A 310 -50.21 23.18 45.86
C LEU A 310 -48.98 22.66 46.71
N PRO A 311 -47.97 23.44 47.18
CA PRO A 311 -47.00 24.35 46.52
C PRO A 311 -45.49 24.16 46.91
N GLU A 312 -44.64 24.67 46.02
CA GLU A 312 -43.28 25.27 46.13
C GLU A 312 -42.42 25.16 47.40
N GLU A 313 -41.18 24.66 47.23
CA GLU A 313 -39.99 25.18 47.90
C GLU A 313 -38.84 25.42 46.91
N HIS A 314 -38.35 26.66 46.91
CA HIS A 314 -37.23 27.17 46.14
C HIS A 314 -35.91 26.45 46.46
N ARG A 315 -35.16 26.02 45.44
CA ARG A 315 -33.68 26.04 45.47
C ARG A 315 -33.05 26.01 44.08
N GLN A 316 -32.53 27.18 43.72
CA GLN A 316 -31.30 27.44 42.97
C GLN A 316 -31.07 26.73 41.62
N LEU A 317 -31.28 27.54 40.57
CA LEU A 317 -30.61 27.45 39.28
C LEU A 317 -29.10 27.45 39.48
N ASP A 318 -28.42 26.37 39.10
CA ASP A 318 -27.02 26.39 38.69
C ASP A 318 -26.87 25.51 37.44
N GLY A 319 -26.39 26.14 36.36
CA GLY A 319 -26.32 25.57 35.02
C GLY A 319 -25.28 24.46 34.90
N ALA A 320 -25.70 23.30 34.41
CA ALA A 320 -24.80 22.27 33.92
C ALA A 320 -24.56 22.49 32.42
N LEU A 321 -23.49 23.23 32.11
CA LEU A 321 -22.87 23.22 30.78
C LEU A 321 -22.39 21.79 30.48
N ASP A 322 -23.00 21.18 29.46
CA ASP A 322 -22.71 19.85 28.96
C ASP A 322 -21.30 19.80 28.35
N SER A 323 -20.31 19.41 29.16
CA SER A 323 -18.91 19.29 28.74
C SER A 323 -18.68 17.95 28.04
N LYS A 324 -18.80 17.95 26.71
CA LYS A 324 -18.44 16.80 25.86
C LYS A 324 -16.96 16.43 26.10
N SER A 325 -16.71 15.32 26.79
CA SER A 325 -15.36 14.82 27.07
C SER A 325 -14.60 14.52 25.77
N GLN A 326 -13.54 15.29 25.48
CA GLN A 326 -12.63 15.02 24.36
C GLN A 326 -11.95 13.65 24.56
N LYS A 327 -12.21 12.72 23.64
CA LYS A 327 -11.60 11.39 23.66
C LYS A 327 -10.13 11.51 23.26
N THR A 328 -9.24 11.48 24.25
CA THR A 328 -7.78 11.45 24.03
C THR A 328 -7.33 10.00 23.88
N TYR A 329 -6.66 9.67 22.78
CA TYR A 329 -6.04 8.37 22.57
C TYR A 329 -4.70 8.30 23.31
N ASN A 330 -4.47 7.20 24.05
CA ASN A 330 -3.21 6.91 24.73
C ASN A 330 -2.92 5.40 24.61
N PHE A 331 -2.03 5.03 23.68
CA PHE A 331 -1.67 3.65 23.41
C PHE A 331 -0.42 3.22 24.19
N GLU A 332 0.40 4.16 24.68
CA GLU A 332 1.65 3.89 25.40
C GLU A 332 1.45 2.93 26.58
N ASN A 333 0.56 3.29 27.50
CA ASN A 333 0.38 2.52 28.74
C ASN A 333 -0.48 1.28 28.57
N LYS A 334 -1.48 1.33 27.70
CA LYS A 334 -2.46 0.25 27.53
C LYS A 334 -1.98 -0.82 26.56
N TYR A 335 -1.49 -0.41 25.39
CA TYR A 335 -1.19 -1.35 24.32
C TYR A 335 0.30 -1.66 24.23
N ILE A 336 1.16 -0.64 24.09
CA ILE A 336 2.60 -0.84 23.85
C ILE A 336 3.23 -1.61 25.02
N LYS A 337 3.05 -1.16 26.26
CA LYS A 337 3.58 -1.87 27.44
C LYS A 337 3.05 -3.30 27.58
N GLN A 338 1.78 -3.53 27.27
CA GLN A 338 1.18 -4.87 27.36
C GLN A 338 1.72 -5.81 26.27
N GLN A 339 1.77 -5.35 25.02
CA GLN A 339 2.31 -6.11 23.90
C GLN A 339 3.78 -6.44 24.13
N THR A 340 4.61 -5.46 24.48
CA THR A 340 6.04 -5.64 24.70
C THR A 340 6.35 -6.57 25.88
N ARG A 341 5.55 -6.55 26.94
CA ARG A 341 5.82 -7.37 28.14
C ARG A 341 5.25 -8.77 28.08
N PHE A 342 4.09 -8.97 27.45
CA PHE A 342 3.33 -10.22 27.58
C PHE A 342 3.08 -10.96 26.26
N ILE A 343 3.18 -10.28 25.11
CA ILE A 343 2.83 -10.88 23.82
C ILE A 343 4.08 -11.08 22.97
N SER A 344 4.87 -10.03 22.77
CA SER A 344 6.13 -10.14 22.05
C SER A 344 7.19 -10.81 22.93
N GLN A 345 7.61 -11.99 22.51
CA GLN A 345 8.72 -12.70 23.16
C GLN A 345 10.08 -12.08 22.83
N ALA A 346 10.17 -11.18 21.84
CA ALA A 346 11.43 -10.55 21.46
C ALA A 346 12.03 -9.67 22.58
N ALA A 347 11.18 -9.05 23.42
CA ALA A 347 11.64 -8.20 24.52
C ALA A 347 12.16 -9.02 25.70
N TRP A 348 11.60 -10.22 25.89
CA TRP A 348 12.12 -11.20 26.84
C TRP A 348 13.41 -11.82 26.29
N PHE A 349 13.42 -12.20 25.02
CA PHE A 349 14.57 -12.79 24.33
C PHE A 349 15.78 -11.87 24.38
N SER A 350 15.63 -10.57 24.10
CA SER A 350 16.74 -9.62 24.18
C SER A 350 17.39 -9.51 25.56
N ARG A 351 16.71 -9.98 26.61
CA ARG A 351 17.21 -10.03 28.00
C ARG A 351 17.58 -11.44 28.45
N SER A 352 17.38 -12.45 27.61
CA SER A 352 17.70 -13.83 27.96
C SER A 352 19.20 -14.09 27.86
N ILE A 353 19.65 -15.16 28.51
CA ILE A 353 21.04 -15.64 28.40
C ILE A 353 21.40 -16.03 26.95
N ASP A 354 20.41 -16.44 26.15
CA ASP A 354 20.62 -16.81 24.75
C ASP A 354 21.02 -15.60 23.91
N CYS A 355 20.34 -14.46 24.09
CA CYS A 355 20.71 -13.25 23.37
C CYS A 355 22.04 -12.67 23.87
N LEU A 356 22.38 -12.86 25.15
CA LEU A 356 23.69 -12.45 25.67
C LEU A 356 24.84 -13.11 24.90
N ASN A 357 24.69 -14.38 24.49
CA ASN A 357 25.67 -15.10 23.67
C ASN A 357 25.81 -14.55 22.24
N LEU A 358 24.85 -13.75 21.77
CA LEU A 358 24.89 -13.10 20.45
C LEU A 358 25.55 -11.72 20.51
N THR A 359 25.74 -11.16 21.69
CA THR A 359 26.36 -9.84 21.89
C THR A 359 27.71 -9.77 21.18
N ALA A 360 27.92 -8.70 20.41
CA ALA A 360 29.14 -8.43 19.65
C ALA A 360 29.48 -9.44 18.53
N LYS A 361 28.63 -10.45 18.25
CA LYS A 361 28.78 -11.23 17.01
C LYS A 361 28.64 -10.31 15.80
N LYS A 362 29.40 -10.59 14.75
CA LYS A 362 29.39 -9.81 13.51
C LYS A 362 28.25 -10.27 12.62
N ALA A 363 27.47 -9.34 12.10
CA ALA A 363 26.44 -9.62 11.10
C ALA A 363 26.55 -8.67 9.90
N VAL A 364 26.21 -9.19 8.72
CA VAL A 364 26.00 -8.39 7.50
C VAL A 364 24.52 -8.42 7.14
N VAL A 365 23.99 -7.27 6.74
CA VAL A 365 22.60 -7.12 6.29
C VAL A 365 22.57 -6.60 4.86
N PHE A 366 21.79 -7.21 3.97
CA PHE A 366 21.62 -6.74 2.59
C PHE A 366 20.22 -7.04 2.05
N GLY A 367 19.56 -6.08 1.41
CA GLY A 367 18.21 -6.31 0.87
C GLY A 367 17.55 -5.09 0.25
N ASP A 368 16.22 -5.08 0.17
CA ASP A 368 15.47 -3.85 -0.10
C ASP A 368 15.65 -2.87 1.08
N ALA A 369 15.23 -1.63 0.87
CA ALA A 369 15.49 -0.56 1.83
C ALA A 369 14.74 -0.80 3.14
N THR A 370 13.46 -1.20 3.10
CA THR A 370 12.63 -1.44 4.28
C THR A 370 13.16 -2.57 5.14
N HIS A 371 13.40 -3.76 4.57
CA HIS A 371 13.80 -4.92 5.38
C HIS A 371 15.25 -4.78 5.84
N ALA A 372 16.17 -4.30 4.98
CA ALA A 372 17.56 -4.14 5.39
C ALA A 372 17.70 -3.07 6.50
N ALA A 373 16.98 -1.95 6.41
CA ALA A 373 16.99 -0.94 7.47
C ALA A 373 16.34 -1.46 8.76
N GLY A 374 15.18 -2.14 8.65
CA GLY A 374 14.48 -2.73 9.79
C GLY A 374 15.33 -3.77 10.53
N ILE A 375 15.90 -4.73 9.81
CA ILE A 375 16.77 -5.77 10.39
C ILE A 375 18.03 -5.16 11.00
N THR A 376 18.66 -4.18 10.34
CA THR A 376 19.85 -3.49 10.89
C THR A 376 19.54 -2.87 12.25
N LYS A 377 18.40 -2.18 12.37
CA LYS A 377 17.96 -1.58 13.64
C LYS A 377 17.65 -2.64 14.69
N ILE A 378 17.00 -3.74 14.34
CA ILE A 378 16.71 -4.85 15.28
C ILE A 378 18.00 -5.46 15.81
N LEU A 379 18.94 -5.82 14.93
CA LEU A 379 20.21 -6.45 15.32
C LEU A 379 21.03 -5.54 16.25
N ALA A 380 21.17 -4.26 15.89
CA ALA A 380 21.99 -3.32 16.64
C ALA A 380 21.32 -2.86 17.95
N ARG A 381 20.04 -2.48 17.92
CA ARG A 381 19.34 -1.85 19.06
C ARG A 381 18.66 -2.84 19.98
N GLU A 382 18.13 -3.94 19.44
CA GLU A 382 17.31 -4.89 20.20
C GLU A 382 18.09 -6.13 20.62
N MET A 383 19.10 -6.57 19.85
CA MET A 383 19.85 -7.81 20.11
C MET A 383 21.32 -7.60 20.52
N GLY A 384 21.87 -6.38 20.39
CA GLY A 384 23.27 -6.10 20.73
C GLY A 384 24.29 -6.76 19.78
N ILE A 385 23.86 -7.14 18.57
CA ILE A 385 24.70 -7.70 17.51
C ILE A 385 25.43 -6.57 16.81
N LYS A 386 26.71 -6.80 16.47
CA LYS A 386 27.51 -5.83 15.73
C LYS A 386 27.25 -5.96 14.24
N VAL A 387 26.49 -5.02 13.66
CA VAL A 387 26.28 -4.96 12.21
C VAL A 387 27.52 -4.33 11.55
N VAL A 388 28.36 -5.15 10.93
CA VAL A 388 29.60 -4.69 10.30
C VAL A 388 29.36 -4.02 8.95
N CYS A 389 28.33 -4.43 8.23
CA CYS A 389 27.88 -3.75 7.03
C CYS A 389 26.37 -3.91 6.87
N SER A 390 25.71 -2.82 6.49
CA SER A 390 24.32 -2.82 6.06
C SER A 390 24.23 -2.27 4.64
N GLY A 391 23.48 -2.91 3.76
CA GLY A 391 23.39 -2.48 2.38
C GLY A 391 22.03 -2.68 1.73
N THR A 392 21.84 -1.97 0.63
CA THR A 392 20.63 -2.06 -0.18
C THR A 392 20.91 -2.02 -1.68
N TYR A 393 20.05 -2.71 -2.43
CA TYR A 393 19.99 -2.60 -3.89
C TYR A 393 19.06 -1.48 -4.38
N CYS A 394 18.33 -0.81 -3.48
CA CYS A 394 17.46 0.31 -3.80
C CYS A 394 18.26 1.61 -4.01
N LYS A 395 19.09 1.66 -5.07
CA LYS A 395 19.98 2.80 -5.36
C LYS A 395 19.27 4.15 -5.45
N HIS A 396 18.02 4.16 -5.91
CA HIS A 396 17.22 5.38 -6.05
C HIS A 396 16.79 5.97 -4.69
N ASP A 397 16.76 5.16 -3.64
CA ASP A 397 16.38 5.52 -2.27
C ASP A 397 17.57 5.44 -1.29
N ALA A 398 18.80 5.53 -1.82
CA ALA A 398 20.04 5.36 -1.08
C ALA A 398 20.19 6.36 0.09
N ASP A 399 19.75 7.60 -0.08
CA ASP A 399 19.86 8.63 0.95
C ASP A 399 18.93 8.34 2.13
N TRP A 400 17.68 7.96 1.85
CA TRP A 400 16.75 7.48 2.88
C TRP A 400 17.35 6.28 3.61
N PHE A 401 17.90 5.30 2.89
CA PHE A 401 18.51 4.13 3.51
C PHE A 401 19.67 4.51 4.45
N ARG A 402 20.57 5.41 4.01
CA ARG A 402 21.67 5.92 4.83
C ARG A 402 21.15 6.56 6.11
N GLU A 403 20.17 7.46 6.01
CA GLU A 403 19.57 8.10 7.17
C GLU A 403 18.99 7.09 8.18
N GLN A 404 18.38 6.01 7.70
CA GLN A 404 17.80 4.99 8.57
C GLN A 404 18.82 4.11 9.32
N VAL A 405 20.00 3.88 8.75
CA VAL A 405 21.00 2.95 9.31
C VAL A 405 22.20 3.64 9.96
N VAL A 406 22.35 4.95 9.80
CA VAL A 406 23.42 5.74 10.44
C VAL A 406 23.42 5.50 11.95
N GLY A 407 24.58 5.13 12.49
CA GLY A 407 24.79 4.83 13.91
C GLY A 407 24.46 3.38 14.31
N PHE A 408 23.92 2.55 13.40
CA PHE A 408 23.60 1.14 13.66
C PHE A 408 24.53 0.16 12.96
N CYS A 409 25.36 0.60 12.02
CA CYS A 409 26.35 -0.22 11.33
C CYS A 409 27.68 0.51 11.07
N ASP A 410 28.77 -0.24 10.92
CA ASP A 410 30.11 0.32 10.67
C ASP A 410 30.28 0.81 9.21
N GLN A 411 29.66 0.11 8.25
CA GLN A 411 29.78 0.40 6.81
C GLN A 411 28.42 0.32 6.11
N ILE A 412 28.20 1.19 5.12
CA ILE A 412 27.00 1.20 4.29
C ILE A 412 27.36 0.85 2.85
N LEU A 413 26.74 -0.17 2.28
CA LEU A 413 26.94 -0.59 0.88
C LEU A 413 25.68 -0.38 0.04
N VAL A 414 25.75 0.48 -0.97
CA VAL A 414 24.65 0.70 -1.91
C VAL A 414 25.07 0.18 -3.28
N THR A 415 24.57 -0.99 -3.67
CA THR A 415 24.93 -1.64 -4.93
C THR A 415 23.83 -2.58 -5.41
N ASP A 416 23.73 -2.79 -6.72
CA ASP A 416 22.86 -3.79 -7.36
C ASP A 416 23.69 -4.94 -7.96
N ASP A 417 25.00 -4.92 -7.72
CA ASP A 417 25.97 -5.89 -8.22
C ASP A 417 26.29 -6.90 -7.11
N HIS A 418 25.80 -8.12 -7.28
CA HIS A 418 25.97 -9.19 -6.30
C HIS A 418 27.45 -9.58 -6.09
N THR A 419 28.34 -9.30 -7.05
CA THR A 419 29.77 -9.61 -6.88
C THR A 419 30.40 -8.72 -5.83
N GLN A 420 30.07 -7.43 -5.82
CA GLN A 420 30.51 -6.48 -4.79
C GLN A 420 29.97 -6.86 -3.40
N VAL A 421 28.74 -7.37 -3.33
CA VAL A 421 28.17 -7.89 -2.08
C VAL A 421 28.93 -9.14 -1.61
N GLY A 422 29.22 -10.05 -2.53
CA GLY A 422 30.02 -11.25 -2.26
C GLY A 422 31.44 -10.93 -1.75
N ASP A 423 32.14 -10.03 -2.43
CA ASP A 423 33.48 -9.59 -2.05
C ASP A 423 33.48 -8.91 -0.67
N MET A 424 32.46 -8.10 -0.38
CA MET A 424 32.28 -7.47 0.93
C MET A 424 32.04 -8.51 2.03
N ILE A 425 31.17 -9.50 1.79
CA ILE A 425 30.89 -10.58 2.75
C ILE A 425 32.16 -11.40 3.02
N ALA A 426 32.87 -11.80 1.97
CA ALA A 426 34.12 -12.56 2.07
C ALA A 426 35.20 -11.79 2.85
N LYS A 427 35.30 -10.48 2.63
CA LYS A 427 36.27 -9.63 3.33
C LYS A 427 35.94 -9.43 4.83
N LEU A 428 34.66 -9.35 5.19
CA LEU A 428 34.24 -9.04 6.56
C LEU A 428 34.10 -10.26 7.47
N GLU A 429 33.96 -11.45 6.88
CA GLU A 429 33.77 -12.74 7.57
C GLU A 429 32.75 -12.67 8.72
N PRO A 430 31.48 -12.31 8.43
CA PRO A 430 30.47 -12.20 9.47
C PRO A 430 30.08 -13.57 10.03
N SER A 431 29.62 -13.60 11.28
CA SER A 431 29.10 -14.82 11.90
C SER A 431 27.70 -15.21 11.39
N ALA A 432 26.96 -14.25 10.83
CA ALA A 432 25.66 -14.45 10.23
C ALA A 432 25.40 -13.43 9.10
N ILE A 433 24.66 -13.87 8.08
CA ILE A 433 24.28 -13.04 6.94
C ILE A 433 22.74 -12.98 6.91
N PHE A 434 22.21 -11.76 6.86
CA PHE A 434 20.78 -11.50 6.67
C PHE A 434 20.60 -10.86 5.31
N GLY A 435 20.07 -11.60 4.34
CA GLY A 435 19.80 -11.00 3.03
C GLY A 435 18.95 -11.83 2.11
N THR A 436 19.10 -11.60 0.81
CA THR A 436 18.27 -12.23 -0.22
C THR A 436 18.69 -13.69 -0.45
N GLN A 437 18.02 -14.37 -1.39
CA GLN A 437 18.45 -15.69 -1.82
C GLN A 437 19.88 -15.69 -2.39
N MET A 438 20.37 -14.58 -2.95
CA MET A 438 21.74 -14.51 -3.44
C MET A 438 22.75 -14.58 -2.30
N GLU A 439 22.52 -13.81 -1.24
CA GLU A 439 23.39 -13.82 -0.06
C GLU A 439 23.36 -15.19 0.65
N ARG A 440 22.25 -15.92 0.58
CA ARG A 440 22.18 -17.31 1.03
C ARG A 440 23.12 -18.23 0.23
N HIS A 441 23.27 -18.02 -1.08
CA HIS A 441 24.21 -18.79 -1.90
C HIS A 441 25.67 -18.38 -1.61
N ILE A 442 25.92 -17.10 -1.37
CA ILE A 442 27.25 -16.59 -0.99
C ILE A 442 27.69 -17.14 0.37
N GLY A 443 26.76 -17.30 1.32
CA GLY A 443 27.06 -17.80 2.66
C GLY A 443 27.23 -19.32 2.78
N ARG A 444 27.03 -20.07 1.68
CA ARG A 444 27.30 -21.51 1.61
C ARG A 444 28.71 -21.74 1.10
#